data_AF-A0A9D4F0U7-F1
#
_entry.id   AF-A0A9D4F0U7-F1
#
_cell.length_a   1.000
_cell.length_b   1.000
_cell.length_c   1.000
_cell.angle_alpha   90.00
_cell.angle_beta   90.00
_cell.angle_gamma   90.00
#
_symmetry.space_group_name_H-M   'P 1'
#
loop_
_entity.id
_entity.type
_entity.pdbx_description
1 polymer ?
#
loop_
_entity_poly.entity_id
_entity_poly.type
_entity_poly.pdbx_seq_one_letter_code
_entity_poly.pdbx_strand_id
1 'polypeptide(L)'
;MQLRFAIIVAIFATQCDGHPGGPPRQPPQVIRVQDTSNNADMLRRLSELDAGLATINAQLNDLKAAASNANQAQINDLLAQIRAQQISLASTDQQVANIQGQLKALDTNVNPDFLKNLLEKILRLEIAVQTLTLDLANLKAPVDPNASSNLPFPFPTAQRPLTIRELESGGWDLVFRGTSCNNQKIYPAYTAGTGTSNIKPTDMSRSYSSHYRRQNLESIWSSLTPRFVKFALYKDGLEVAHIIFKAEGSTFTNWFDKANVVASSWTDLTSTATYIFFSIDGFTENTFERRFYINRSHGGCPNDIGHFAAIDTTNADCPMDKHVCLPQFIYSETNFADLWGKERFGRADYMAVYISS
;
A
#
# COMPACT_ATOMS: atom_id res chain seq x y z
N MET A 1 -2.39 -30.83 64.90
CA MET A 1 -2.96 -31.93 65.70
C MET A 1 -2.91 -31.69 67.23
N GLN A 2 -1.92 -30.96 67.77
CA GLN A 2 -1.80 -30.76 69.23
C GLN A 2 -2.77 -29.73 69.87
N LEU A 3 -3.41 -28.84 69.10
CA LEU A 3 -4.27 -27.79 69.67
C LEU A 3 -5.76 -28.19 69.83
N ARG A 4 -6.19 -29.33 69.26
CA ARG A 4 -7.61 -29.76 69.30
C ARG A 4 -7.92 -30.82 70.35
N PHE A 5 -6.90 -31.42 70.99
CA PHE A 5 -7.09 -32.38 72.09
C PHE A 5 -7.49 -31.71 73.42
N ALA A 6 -7.26 -30.40 73.58
CA ALA A 6 -7.54 -29.69 74.84
C ALA A 6 -9.04 -29.43 75.09
N ILE A 7 -9.89 -29.41 74.05
CA ILE A 7 -11.29 -28.98 74.17
C ILE A 7 -12.22 -30.15 74.58
N ILE A 8 -11.87 -31.40 74.24
CA ILE A 8 -12.76 -32.55 74.50
C ILE A 8 -12.56 -33.14 75.91
N VAL A 9 -11.37 -33.02 76.50
CA VAL A 9 -11.11 -33.53 77.87
C VAL A 9 -11.65 -32.58 78.96
N ALA A 10 -11.85 -31.30 78.63
CA ALA A 10 -12.33 -30.29 79.59
C ALA A 10 -13.84 -30.37 79.90
N ILE A 11 -14.65 -31.04 79.07
CA ILE A 11 -16.11 -31.10 79.26
C ILE A 11 -16.55 -32.21 80.24
N PHE A 12 -15.70 -33.20 80.52
CA PHE A 12 -16.06 -34.33 81.41
C PHE A 12 -15.51 -34.26 82.84
N ALA A 13 -14.70 -33.25 83.19
CA ALA A 13 -14.04 -33.16 84.50
C ALA A 13 -14.67 -32.18 85.50
N THR A 14 -15.71 -31.44 85.13
CA THR A 14 -16.32 -30.40 86.00
C THR A 14 -17.83 -30.57 86.16
N GLN A 15 -18.22 -31.54 86.99
CA GLN A 15 -19.46 -31.47 87.79
C GLN A 15 -19.35 -32.48 88.95
N CYS A 16 -18.62 -32.10 90.00
CA CYS A 16 -19.12 -31.54 91.26
C CYS A 16 -19.75 -32.57 92.22
N ASP A 17 -18.89 -33.05 93.11
CA ASP A 17 -19.06 -33.24 94.55
C ASP A 17 -20.38 -32.78 95.21
N GLY A 18 -20.99 -33.71 95.95
CA GLY A 18 -21.32 -33.55 97.38
C GLY A 18 -22.46 -32.64 97.84
N HIS A 19 -23.66 -33.19 98.04
CA HIS A 19 -24.53 -32.80 99.17
C HIS A 19 -25.31 -34.01 99.75
N PRO A 20 -25.43 -34.15 101.09
CA PRO A 20 -25.99 -35.34 101.72
C PRO A 20 -27.51 -35.17 101.96
N GLY A 21 -28.31 -36.19 101.62
CA GLY A 21 -29.70 -36.27 102.09
C GLY A 21 -30.80 -36.53 101.04
N GLY A 22 -30.49 -37.06 99.86
CA GLY A 22 -31.49 -37.44 98.85
C GLY A 22 -31.76 -38.96 98.79
N PRO A 23 -33.00 -39.40 98.52
CA PRO A 23 -33.38 -40.83 98.41
C PRO A 23 -32.60 -41.55 97.29
N PRO A 24 -32.51 -42.90 97.34
CA PRO A 24 -31.52 -43.66 96.57
C PRO A 24 -31.62 -43.43 95.06
N ARG A 25 -30.44 -43.16 94.47
CA ARG A 25 -30.22 -42.90 93.04
C ARG A 25 -30.81 -44.01 92.18
N GLN A 26 -31.54 -43.63 91.13
CA GLN A 26 -31.72 -44.52 89.97
C GLN A 26 -30.33 -44.87 89.43
N PRO A 27 -30.09 -46.14 89.01
CA PRO A 27 -28.82 -46.50 88.41
C PRO A 27 -28.59 -45.62 87.17
N PRO A 28 -27.34 -45.22 86.89
CA PRO A 28 -27.05 -44.40 85.74
C PRO A 28 -27.58 -45.13 84.50
N GLN A 29 -28.48 -44.45 83.77
CA GLN A 29 -28.80 -44.84 82.40
C GLN A 29 -27.47 -44.91 81.67
N VAL A 30 -27.06 -46.12 81.32
CA VAL A 30 -25.94 -46.35 80.42
C VAL A 30 -26.34 -45.67 79.12
N ILE A 31 -25.82 -44.48 78.86
CA ILE A 31 -25.81 -43.89 77.53
C ILE A 31 -24.97 -44.85 76.69
N ARG A 32 -25.65 -45.83 76.08
CA ARG A 32 -25.06 -46.85 75.23
C ARG A 32 -24.33 -46.15 74.09
N VAL A 33 -23.00 -46.31 74.01
CA VAL A 33 -22.09 -46.69 72.90
C VAL A 33 -22.43 -46.31 71.42
N GLN A 34 -23.63 -45.86 71.07
CA GLN A 34 -24.02 -45.46 69.71
C GLN A 34 -23.52 -44.06 69.31
N ASP A 35 -23.34 -43.12 70.26
CA ASP A 35 -22.79 -41.79 69.93
C ASP A 35 -21.28 -41.80 69.68
N THR A 36 -20.54 -42.74 70.28
CA THR A 36 -19.09 -42.86 70.09
C THR A 36 -18.71 -43.39 68.72
N SER A 37 -19.54 -44.22 68.08
CA SER A 37 -19.28 -44.72 66.72
C SER A 37 -19.47 -43.61 65.67
N ASN A 38 -20.46 -42.73 65.86
CA ASN A 38 -20.71 -41.60 64.97
C ASN A 38 -19.57 -40.56 65.05
N ASN A 39 -19.08 -40.30 66.26
CA ASN A 39 -17.94 -39.41 66.47
C ASN A 39 -16.63 -39.98 65.90
N ALA A 40 -16.41 -41.29 66.00
CA ALA A 40 -15.24 -41.95 65.40
C ALA A 40 -15.28 -41.90 63.86
N ASP A 41 -16.44 -42.10 63.25
CA ASP A 41 -16.60 -41.99 61.80
C ASP A 41 -16.38 -40.55 61.31
N MET A 42 -16.91 -39.55 62.03
CA MET A 42 -16.67 -38.14 61.74
C MET A 42 -15.17 -37.78 61.81
N LEU A 43 -14.45 -38.26 62.82
CA LEU A 43 -13.01 -38.04 62.96
C LEU A 43 -12.22 -38.70 61.83
N ARG A 44 -12.62 -39.89 61.38
CA ARG A 44 -12.03 -40.53 60.20
C ARG A 44 -12.23 -39.69 58.94
N ARG A 45 -13.45 -39.22 58.69
CA ARG A 45 -13.76 -38.36 57.53
C ARG A 45 -13.01 -37.02 57.58
N LEU A 46 -12.82 -36.44 58.76
CA LEU A 46 -11.98 -35.25 58.93
C LEU A 46 -10.51 -35.53 58.62
N SER A 47 -9.97 -36.67 59.07
CA SER A 47 -8.60 -37.08 58.73
C SER A 47 -8.41 -37.32 57.23
N GLU A 48 -9.41 -37.89 56.56
CA GLU A 48 -9.41 -38.09 55.10
C GLU A 48 -9.44 -36.73 54.36
N LEU A 49 -10.23 -35.77 54.84
CA LEU A 49 -10.28 -34.41 54.30
C LEU A 49 -8.95 -33.67 54.50
N ASP A 50 -8.32 -33.78 55.67
CA ASP A 50 -7.02 -33.17 55.95
C ASP A 50 -5.92 -33.76 55.03
N ALA A 51 -5.94 -35.07 54.81
CA ALA A 51 -5.05 -35.73 53.86
C ALA A 51 -5.30 -35.25 52.42
N GLY A 52 -6.58 -35.16 52.01
CA GLY A 52 -6.96 -34.62 50.70
C GLY A 52 -6.50 -33.17 50.49
N LEU A 53 -6.64 -32.31 51.50
CA LEU A 53 -6.16 -30.93 51.45
C LEU A 53 -4.64 -30.86 51.33
N ALA A 54 -3.90 -31.72 52.03
CA ALA A 54 -2.45 -31.80 51.90
C ALA A 54 -2.02 -32.21 50.47
N THR A 55 -2.71 -33.19 49.87
CA THR A 55 -2.48 -33.58 48.47
C THR A 55 -2.74 -32.44 47.50
N ILE A 56 -3.86 -31.72 47.64
CA ILE A 56 -4.19 -30.58 46.77
C ILE A 56 -3.13 -29.48 46.88
N ASN A 57 -2.66 -29.19 48.10
CA ASN A 57 -1.63 -28.18 48.31
C ASN A 57 -0.28 -28.58 47.67
N ALA A 58 0.09 -29.86 47.72
CA ALA A 58 1.28 -30.35 47.03
C ALA A 58 1.15 -30.19 45.51
N GLN A 59 0.02 -30.62 44.93
CA GLN A 59 -0.26 -30.47 43.49
C GLN A 59 -0.23 -29.00 43.05
N LEU A 60 -0.78 -28.08 43.85
CA LEU A 60 -0.74 -26.65 43.56
C LEU A 60 0.68 -26.10 43.52
N ASN A 61 1.55 -26.54 44.43
CA ASN A 61 2.95 -26.11 44.45
C ASN A 61 3.73 -26.65 43.25
N ASP A 62 3.51 -27.92 42.89
CA ASP A 62 4.12 -28.54 41.71
C ASP A 62 3.69 -27.82 40.42
N LEU A 63 2.39 -27.50 40.30
CA LEU A 63 1.86 -26.76 39.16
C LEU A 63 2.48 -25.35 39.05
N LYS A 64 2.63 -24.64 40.17
CA LYS A 64 3.28 -23.33 40.21
C LYS A 64 4.74 -23.40 39.77
N ALA A 65 5.47 -24.39 40.27
CA ALA A 65 6.87 -24.59 39.89
C ALA A 65 7.00 -24.94 38.40
N ALA A 66 6.17 -25.84 37.88
CA ALA A 66 6.15 -26.21 36.47
C ALA A 66 5.83 -25.00 35.57
N ALA A 67 4.82 -24.21 35.91
CA ALA A 67 4.45 -23.01 35.17
C ALA A 67 5.58 -21.96 35.15
N SER A 68 6.22 -21.73 36.30
CA SER A 68 7.37 -20.82 36.40
C SER A 68 8.54 -21.27 35.52
N ASN A 69 8.87 -22.57 35.55
CA ASN A 69 9.97 -23.12 34.78
C ASN A 69 9.68 -23.08 33.26
N ALA A 70 8.46 -23.42 32.85
CA ALA A 70 8.04 -23.37 31.45
C ALA A 70 8.10 -21.94 30.91
N ASN A 71 7.57 -20.96 31.67
CA ASN A 71 7.60 -19.56 31.27
C ASN A 71 9.04 -19.03 31.18
N GLN A 72 9.91 -19.38 32.13
CA GLN A 72 11.31 -18.96 32.10
C GLN A 72 12.06 -19.53 30.90
N ALA A 73 11.80 -20.80 30.55
CA ALA A 73 12.39 -21.43 29.36
C ALA A 73 11.94 -20.74 28.07
N GLN A 74 10.64 -20.46 27.93
CA GLN A 74 10.08 -19.75 26.77
C GLN A 74 10.65 -18.33 26.65
N ILE A 75 10.79 -17.60 27.76
CA ILE A 75 11.38 -16.25 27.78
C ILE A 75 12.84 -16.31 27.32
N ASN A 76 13.62 -17.27 27.82
CA ASN A 76 15.02 -17.41 27.47
C ASN A 76 15.21 -17.76 25.98
N ASP A 77 14.34 -18.62 25.44
CA ASP A 77 14.36 -18.96 24.01
C ASP A 77 14.02 -17.73 23.15
N LEU A 78 12.97 -16.98 23.50
CA LEU A 78 12.59 -15.76 22.79
C LEU A 78 13.71 -14.71 22.82
N LEU A 79 14.40 -14.54 23.96
CA LEU A 79 15.56 -13.65 24.07
C LEU A 79 16.73 -14.10 23.17
N ALA A 80 16.95 -15.41 23.03
CA ALA A 80 17.97 -15.93 22.12
C ALA A 80 17.62 -15.64 20.65
N GLN A 81 16.35 -15.83 20.27
CA GLN A 81 15.86 -15.51 18.93
C GLN A 81 16.00 -14.01 18.61
N ILE A 82 15.64 -13.12 19.55
CA ILE A 82 15.78 -11.66 19.38
C ILE A 82 17.25 -11.28 19.16
N ARG A 83 18.18 -11.84 19.94
CA ARG A 83 19.62 -11.57 19.76
C ARG A 83 20.13 -12.04 18.40
N ALA A 84 19.68 -13.20 17.93
CA ALA A 84 20.04 -13.69 16.60
C ALA A 84 19.53 -12.76 15.49
N GLN A 85 18.30 -12.24 15.62
CA GLN A 85 17.75 -11.26 14.68
C GLN A 85 18.51 -9.94 14.70
N GLN A 86 18.93 -9.44 15.87
CA GLN A 86 19.75 -8.23 15.99
C GLN A 86 21.11 -8.36 15.27
N ILE A 87 21.75 -9.52 15.37
CA ILE A 87 23.01 -9.80 14.65
C ILE A 87 22.77 -9.81 13.14
N SER A 88 21.68 -10.44 12.69
CA SER A 88 21.31 -10.44 11.27
C SER A 88 21.05 -9.03 10.74
N LEU A 89 20.36 -8.18 11.51
CA LEU A 89 20.06 -6.80 11.11
C LEU A 89 21.35 -5.98 10.95
N ALA A 90 22.29 -6.09 11.90
CA ALA A 90 23.58 -5.39 11.82
C ALA A 90 24.40 -5.82 10.59
N SER A 91 24.33 -7.10 10.21
CA SER A 91 24.96 -7.60 8.98
C SER A 91 24.32 -6.99 7.73
N THR A 92 22.99 -6.89 7.70
CA THR A 92 22.25 -6.24 6.61
C THR A 92 22.61 -4.76 6.48
N ASP A 93 22.71 -4.02 7.59
CA ASP A 93 23.10 -2.61 7.57
C ASP A 93 24.50 -2.41 6.96
N GLN A 94 25.44 -3.30 7.29
CA GLN A 94 26.78 -3.27 6.71
C GLN A 94 26.75 -3.54 5.19
N GLN A 95 25.90 -4.45 4.73
CA GLN A 95 25.73 -4.73 3.30
C GLN A 95 25.13 -3.53 2.56
N VAL A 96 24.12 -2.87 3.14
CA VAL A 96 23.52 -1.65 2.59
C VAL A 96 24.56 -0.54 2.47
N ALA A 97 25.37 -0.33 3.51
CA ALA A 97 26.44 0.67 3.47
C ALA A 97 27.48 0.38 2.37
N ASN A 98 27.85 -0.88 2.17
CA ASN A 98 28.76 -1.29 1.10
C ASN A 98 28.16 -1.01 -0.29
N ILE A 99 26.90 -1.42 -0.52
CA ILE A 99 26.19 -1.19 -1.79
C ILE A 99 26.07 0.31 -2.08
N GLN A 100 25.76 1.13 -1.07
CA GLN A 100 25.71 2.60 -1.22
C GLN A 100 27.07 3.17 -1.64
N GLY A 101 28.17 2.66 -1.05
CA GLY A 101 29.53 3.03 -1.46
C GLY A 101 29.84 2.67 -2.92
N GLN A 102 29.44 1.47 -3.34
CA GLN A 102 29.59 1.01 -4.73
C GLN A 102 28.77 1.86 -5.71
N LEU A 103 27.53 2.19 -5.36
CA LEU A 103 26.65 3.03 -6.18
C LEU A 103 27.26 4.43 -6.39
N LYS A 104 27.80 5.04 -5.32
CA LYS A 104 28.48 6.33 -5.40
C LYS A 104 29.73 6.29 -6.29
N ALA A 105 30.50 5.21 -6.22
CA ALA A 105 31.65 5.04 -7.10
C ALA A 105 31.22 4.88 -8.58
N LEU A 106 30.12 4.18 -8.84
CA LEU A 106 29.57 4.03 -10.19
C LEU A 106 29.07 5.37 -10.75
N ASP A 107 28.38 6.16 -9.92
CA ASP A 107 27.90 7.51 -10.27
C ASP A 107 29.07 8.42 -10.69
N THR A 108 30.21 8.35 -10.00
CA THR A 108 31.41 9.11 -10.40
C THR A 108 32.09 8.63 -11.68
N ASN A 109 31.88 7.38 -12.08
CA ASN A 109 32.47 6.81 -13.30
C ASN A 109 31.62 7.07 -14.54
N VAL A 110 30.31 7.28 -14.37
CA VAL A 110 29.44 7.73 -15.45
C VAL A 110 29.66 9.22 -15.61
N ASN A 111 30.40 9.64 -16.63
CA ASN A 111 30.54 11.07 -16.93
C ASN A 111 29.26 11.56 -17.66
N PRO A 112 28.37 12.32 -16.99
CA PRO A 112 27.13 12.78 -17.61
C PRO A 112 27.39 13.76 -18.77
N ASP A 113 28.49 14.52 -18.72
CA ASP A 113 28.87 15.44 -19.79
C ASP A 113 29.34 14.67 -21.04
N PHE A 114 29.99 13.52 -20.86
CA PHE A 114 30.34 12.64 -21.98
C PHE A 114 29.10 12.08 -22.66
N LEU A 115 28.14 11.58 -21.88
CA LEU A 115 26.85 11.08 -22.41
C LEU A 115 26.09 12.20 -23.12
N LYS A 116 26.03 13.39 -22.53
CA LYS A 116 25.40 14.57 -23.14
C LYS A 116 26.07 14.98 -24.45
N ASN A 117 27.40 15.02 -24.49
CA ASN A 117 28.17 15.35 -25.70
C ASN A 117 27.95 14.31 -26.81
N LEU A 118 27.93 13.02 -26.44
CA LEU A 118 27.66 11.94 -27.38
C LEU A 118 26.23 12.05 -27.94
N LEU A 119 25.25 12.33 -27.07
CA LEU A 119 23.86 12.55 -27.48
C LEU A 119 23.74 13.74 -28.45
N GLU A 120 24.42 14.86 -28.17
CA GLU A 120 24.44 16.02 -29.05
C GLU A 120 25.05 15.72 -30.42
N LYS A 121 26.09 14.87 -30.49
CA LYS A 121 26.70 14.44 -31.75
C LYS A 121 25.78 13.51 -32.55
N ILE A 122 25.17 12.54 -31.90
CA ILE A 122 24.19 11.63 -32.53
C ILE A 122 23.02 12.45 -33.10
N LEU A 123 22.53 13.42 -32.34
CA LEU A 123 21.44 14.29 -32.77
C LEU A 123 21.80 15.13 -34.01
N ARG A 124 23.01 15.70 -34.07
CA ARG A 124 23.47 16.43 -35.25
C ARG A 124 23.57 15.54 -36.49
N LEU A 125 23.99 14.28 -36.30
CA LEU A 125 24.05 13.30 -37.38
C LEU A 125 22.65 12.94 -37.89
N GLU A 126 21.68 12.73 -37.00
CA GLU A 126 20.30 12.44 -37.39
C GLU A 126 19.68 13.58 -38.21
N ILE A 127 19.87 14.84 -37.78
CA ILE A 127 19.40 16.02 -38.52
C ILE A 127 20.03 16.10 -39.91
N ALA A 128 21.34 15.82 -40.02
CA ALA A 128 22.03 15.84 -41.30
C ALA A 128 21.50 14.75 -42.25
N VAL A 129 21.25 13.54 -41.72
CA VAL A 129 20.67 12.44 -42.50
C VAL A 129 19.26 12.78 -42.98
N GLN A 130 18.41 13.37 -42.14
CA GLN A 130 17.06 13.79 -42.52
C GLN A 130 17.08 14.87 -43.61
N THR A 131 17.98 15.86 -43.50
CA THR A 131 18.14 16.94 -44.48
C THR A 131 18.56 16.36 -45.84
N LEU A 132 19.58 15.50 -45.85
CA LEU A 132 20.03 14.83 -47.08
C LEU A 132 18.95 13.95 -47.70
N THR A 133 18.10 13.32 -46.89
CA THR A 133 16.97 12.51 -47.38
C THR A 133 15.93 13.37 -48.09
N LEU A 134 15.63 14.56 -47.56
CA LEU A 134 14.73 15.54 -48.17
C LEU A 134 15.31 16.10 -49.48
N ASP A 135 16.58 16.49 -49.48
CA ASP A 135 17.24 17.00 -50.68
C ASP A 135 17.25 15.96 -51.80
N LEU A 136 17.50 14.69 -51.45
CA LEU A 136 17.45 13.59 -52.41
C LEU A 136 16.03 13.34 -52.95
N ALA A 137 15.00 13.50 -52.12
CA ALA A 137 13.61 13.39 -52.56
C ALA A 137 13.25 14.51 -53.54
N ASN A 138 13.70 15.75 -53.27
CA ASN A 138 13.49 16.91 -54.13
C ASN A 138 14.22 16.78 -55.48
N LEU A 139 15.44 16.22 -55.49
CA LEU A 139 16.20 15.95 -56.71
C LEU A 139 15.59 14.84 -57.58
N LYS A 140 14.81 13.94 -56.98
CA LYS A 140 14.10 12.86 -57.68
C LYS A 140 12.69 13.24 -58.14
N ALA A 141 12.20 14.41 -57.78
CA ALA A 141 10.91 14.90 -58.27
C ALA A 141 11.00 15.12 -59.81
N PRO A 142 10.02 14.64 -60.60
CA PRO A 142 10.02 14.86 -62.04
C PRO A 142 9.95 16.36 -62.35
N VAL A 143 10.87 16.87 -63.17
CA VAL A 143 10.79 18.23 -63.70
C VAL A 143 9.66 18.25 -64.74
N ASP A 144 8.55 18.91 -64.41
CA ASP A 144 7.50 19.24 -65.38
C ASP A 144 8.03 20.29 -66.38
N PRO A 145 8.15 19.98 -67.68
CA PRO A 145 8.66 20.93 -68.66
C PRO A 145 7.71 22.11 -68.95
N ASN A 146 6.49 22.14 -68.38
CA ASN A 146 5.44 23.10 -68.74
C ASN A 146 5.01 24.08 -67.63
N ALA A 147 5.75 24.21 -66.52
CA ALA A 147 5.37 25.15 -65.46
C ALA A 147 5.69 26.61 -65.83
N SER A 148 4.76 27.27 -66.53
CA SER A 148 4.78 28.72 -66.75
C SER A 148 4.52 29.49 -65.46
N SER A 149 5.31 30.54 -65.27
CA SER A 149 5.23 31.57 -64.23
C SER A 149 3.81 32.05 -63.88
N ASN A 150 3.33 31.73 -62.67
CA ASN A 150 2.50 32.59 -61.81
C ASN A 150 2.10 31.86 -60.52
N LEU A 151 2.61 32.31 -59.37
CA LEU A 151 1.98 32.05 -58.07
C LEU A 151 2.13 33.29 -57.17
N PRO A 152 1.03 33.71 -56.54
CA PRO A 152 1.08 33.93 -55.11
C PRO A 152 -0.09 33.24 -54.42
N PHE A 153 0.18 32.15 -53.72
CA PHE A 153 -0.61 31.72 -52.57
C PHE A 153 0.34 31.25 -51.46
N PRO A 154 0.16 31.70 -50.21
CA PRO A 154 0.95 31.22 -49.10
C PRO A 154 0.51 29.79 -48.76
N PHE A 155 1.44 28.85 -48.79
CA PHE A 155 1.22 27.52 -48.26
C PHE A 155 0.90 27.63 -46.76
N PRO A 156 -0.07 26.86 -46.22
CA PRO A 156 -0.17 26.67 -44.79
C PRO A 156 1.13 26.00 -44.33
N THR A 157 1.88 26.66 -43.46
CA THR A 157 3.04 26.06 -42.81
C THR A 157 2.58 24.83 -42.06
N ALA A 158 2.82 23.65 -42.63
CA ALA A 158 2.79 22.39 -41.90
C ALA A 158 3.82 22.53 -40.76
N GLN A 159 3.33 22.70 -39.54
CA GLN A 159 4.20 22.79 -38.37
C GLN A 159 5.00 21.48 -38.28
N ARG A 160 6.32 21.62 -38.13
CA ARG A 160 7.23 20.48 -37.94
C ARG A 160 6.71 19.64 -36.76
N PRO A 161 6.64 18.30 -36.87
CA PRO A 161 6.36 17.45 -35.72
C PRO A 161 7.35 17.79 -34.60
N LEU A 162 6.81 18.06 -33.39
CA LEU A 162 7.65 18.28 -32.21
C LEU A 162 8.39 16.98 -31.90
N THR A 163 9.67 17.08 -31.60
CA THR A 163 10.45 15.94 -31.10
C THR A 163 9.95 15.54 -29.70
N ILE A 164 10.16 14.27 -29.30
CA ILE A 164 9.83 13.79 -27.95
C ILE A 164 10.44 14.71 -26.88
N ARG A 165 11.66 15.20 -27.12
CA ARG A 165 12.35 16.16 -26.23
C ARG A 165 11.67 17.53 -26.16
N GLU A 166 11.10 18.03 -27.26
CA GLU A 166 10.34 19.30 -27.29
C GLU A 166 8.99 19.16 -26.59
N LEU A 167 8.36 17.99 -26.67
CA LEU A 167 7.17 17.66 -25.89
C LEU A 167 7.51 17.60 -24.39
N GLU A 168 8.60 16.94 -24.01
CA GLU A 168 8.99 16.79 -22.61
C GLU A 168 9.48 18.10 -21.95
N SER A 169 10.03 19.04 -22.72
CA SER A 169 10.58 20.32 -22.22
C SER A 169 9.68 21.55 -22.41
N GLY A 170 8.47 21.37 -22.94
CA GLY A 170 7.51 22.45 -23.22
C GLY A 170 6.93 23.14 -21.97
N GLY A 171 6.27 24.29 -22.17
CA GLY A 171 5.54 25.02 -21.14
C GLY A 171 4.27 24.28 -20.71
N TRP A 172 4.41 23.42 -19.71
CA TRP A 172 3.32 22.60 -19.18
C TRP A 172 2.53 23.31 -18.08
N ASP A 173 1.21 23.41 -18.26
CA ASP A 173 0.30 23.97 -17.26
C ASP A 173 -0.44 22.86 -16.50
N LEU A 174 -0.17 22.76 -15.19
CA LEU A 174 -0.89 21.84 -14.30
C LEU A 174 -2.37 22.25 -14.19
N VAL A 175 -3.26 21.35 -14.60
CA VAL A 175 -4.72 21.53 -14.53
C VAL A 175 -5.40 20.62 -13.52
N PHE A 176 -4.78 19.49 -13.20
CA PHE A 176 -5.29 18.57 -12.18
C PHE A 176 -4.15 17.85 -11.47
N ARG A 177 -4.31 17.62 -10.17
CA ARG A 177 -3.49 16.71 -9.39
C ARG A 177 -4.37 15.88 -8.47
N GLY A 178 -4.29 14.57 -8.61
CA GLY A 178 -4.81 13.59 -7.67
C GLY A 178 -3.79 13.32 -6.57
N THR A 179 -4.28 13.11 -5.34
CA THR A 179 -3.47 12.83 -4.14
C THR A 179 -3.92 11.51 -3.56
N SER A 180 -3.01 10.57 -3.38
CA SER A 180 -3.39 9.28 -2.82
C SER A 180 -3.74 9.42 -1.34
N CYS A 181 -4.60 8.53 -0.87
CA CYS A 181 -4.91 8.35 0.55
C CYS A 181 -5.40 9.60 1.31
N ASN A 182 -6.19 10.44 0.65
CA ASN A 182 -6.83 11.61 1.27
C ASN A 182 -8.35 11.44 1.51
N ASN A 183 -8.87 10.24 1.30
CA ASN A 183 -10.28 9.84 1.42
C ASN A 183 -11.23 10.63 0.51
N GLN A 184 -10.76 11.12 -0.63
CA GLN A 184 -11.56 11.76 -1.67
C GLN A 184 -11.42 10.98 -2.98
N LYS A 185 -12.53 10.74 -3.69
CA LYS A 185 -12.51 9.99 -4.95
C LYS A 185 -11.95 10.84 -6.09
N ILE A 186 -11.09 10.26 -6.93
CA ILE A 186 -10.49 10.95 -8.08
C ILE A 186 -11.50 11.31 -9.15
N TYR A 187 -12.42 10.42 -9.49
CA TYR A 187 -13.33 10.68 -10.60
C TYR A 187 -14.18 11.94 -10.41
N PRO A 188 -14.94 12.11 -9.31
CA PRO A 188 -15.69 13.34 -9.08
C PRO A 188 -14.78 14.56 -8.82
N ALA A 189 -13.57 14.36 -8.29
CA ALA A 189 -12.60 15.43 -8.17
C ALA A 189 -12.15 15.97 -9.53
N TYR A 190 -11.92 15.09 -10.50
CA TYR A 190 -11.51 15.48 -11.85
C TYR A 190 -12.68 16.04 -12.67
N THR A 191 -13.83 15.37 -12.66
CA THR A 191 -14.97 15.71 -13.53
C THR A 191 -15.74 16.92 -13.02
N ALA A 192 -16.05 16.94 -11.72
CA ALA A 192 -16.89 17.96 -11.09
C ALA A 192 -16.12 18.94 -10.19
N GLY A 193 -14.88 18.64 -9.80
CA GLY A 193 -14.14 19.43 -8.81
C GLY A 193 -14.52 19.16 -7.36
N THR A 194 -15.19 18.04 -7.09
CA THR A 194 -15.55 17.65 -5.73
C THR A 194 -14.30 17.33 -4.90
N GLY A 195 -14.18 17.92 -3.71
CA GLY A 195 -13.05 17.63 -2.82
C GLY A 195 -11.69 18.16 -3.29
N THR A 196 -11.68 19.15 -4.20
CA THR A 196 -10.44 19.77 -4.69
C THR A 196 -10.18 21.13 -4.04
N SER A 197 -8.90 21.49 -3.97
CA SER A 197 -8.43 22.85 -3.69
C SER A 197 -8.21 23.61 -4.99
N ASN A 198 -8.41 24.92 -4.95
CA ASN A 198 -8.02 25.86 -6.01
C ASN A 198 -6.57 26.35 -5.86
N ILE A 199 -5.87 25.96 -4.80
CA ILE A 199 -4.46 26.32 -4.58
C ILE A 199 -3.60 25.42 -5.47
N LYS A 200 -2.99 26.02 -6.51
CA LYS A 200 -2.05 25.32 -7.39
C LYS A 200 -0.83 24.86 -6.59
N PRO A 201 -0.49 23.57 -6.58
CA PRO A 201 0.74 23.08 -5.96
C PRO A 201 1.97 23.74 -6.58
N THR A 202 2.93 24.14 -5.74
CA THR A 202 4.22 24.69 -6.20
C THR A 202 5.27 23.61 -6.44
N ASP A 203 5.04 22.41 -5.89
CA ASP A 203 5.86 21.22 -6.08
C ASP A 203 4.99 19.94 -6.08
N MET A 204 5.62 18.80 -6.35
CA MET A 204 5.01 17.46 -6.25
C MET A 204 5.40 16.73 -4.96
N SER A 205 5.72 17.47 -3.89
CA SER A 205 6.08 16.90 -2.59
C SER A 205 4.86 16.43 -1.79
N ARG A 206 5.13 15.61 -0.75
CA ARG A 206 4.13 15.11 0.20
C ARG A 206 3.37 16.19 1.00
N SER A 207 3.77 17.45 0.88
CA SER A 207 3.27 18.58 1.68
C SER A 207 1.82 18.97 1.39
N TYR A 208 1.21 18.43 0.34
CA TYR A 208 -0.16 18.73 -0.07
C TYR A 208 -1.04 17.48 0.08
N SER A 209 -2.09 17.61 0.90
CA SER A 209 -3.03 16.52 1.21
C SER A 209 -4.29 16.53 0.34
N SER A 210 -4.64 17.65 -0.27
CA SER A 210 -5.86 17.78 -1.09
C SER A 210 -5.55 17.59 -2.57
N HIS A 211 -6.54 17.07 -3.31
CA HIS A 211 -6.53 17.17 -4.76
C HIS A 211 -6.48 18.65 -5.19
N TYR A 212 -5.90 18.91 -6.36
CA TYR A 212 -6.00 20.20 -7.01
C TYR A 212 -6.73 20.05 -8.34
N ARG A 213 -7.63 20.98 -8.64
CA ARG A 213 -8.23 21.13 -9.97
C ARG A 213 -8.33 22.61 -10.30
N ARG A 214 -7.87 22.96 -11.50
CA ARG A 214 -8.05 24.31 -12.03
C ARG A 214 -9.54 24.62 -12.15
N GLN A 215 -9.95 25.77 -11.64
CA GLN A 215 -11.34 26.21 -11.72
C GLN A 215 -11.79 26.35 -13.17
N ASN A 216 -13.04 25.99 -13.48
CA ASN A 216 -13.62 26.05 -14.83
C ASN A 216 -12.82 25.24 -15.88
N LEU A 217 -12.27 24.08 -15.49
CA LEU A 217 -11.44 23.22 -16.35
C LEU A 217 -12.07 22.97 -17.73
N GLU A 218 -13.37 22.69 -17.79
CA GLU A 218 -14.09 22.47 -19.04
C GLU A 218 -14.01 23.68 -19.98
N SER A 219 -14.39 24.87 -19.50
CA SER A 219 -14.33 26.10 -20.28
C SER A 219 -12.91 26.45 -20.71
N ILE A 220 -11.93 26.21 -19.83
CA ILE A 220 -10.51 26.43 -20.11
C ILE A 220 -10.02 25.46 -21.19
N TRP A 221 -10.43 24.20 -21.13
CA TRP A 221 -10.06 23.20 -22.13
C TRP A 221 -10.58 23.58 -23.51
N SER A 222 -11.85 23.96 -23.60
CA SER A 222 -12.46 24.43 -24.85
C SER A 222 -11.83 25.72 -25.36
N SER A 223 -11.41 26.63 -24.48
CA SER A 223 -10.81 27.91 -24.88
C SER A 223 -9.34 27.81 -25.28
N LEU A 224 -8.56 26.97 -24.61
CA LEU A 224 -7.13 26.82 -24.87
C LEU A 224 -6.83 25.83 -25.99
N THR A 225 -7.79 24.94 -26.31
CA THR A 225 -7.65 23.90 -27.34
C THR A 225 -6.30 23.18 -27.24
N PRO A 226 -6.04 22.48 -26.12
CA PRO A 226 -4.71 21.95 -25.83
C PRO A 226 -4.25 21.03 -26.95
N ARG A 227 -2.98 21.18 -27.35
CA ARG A 227 -2.34 20.35 -28.37
C ARG A 227 -1.86 19.04 -27.78
N PHE A 228 -1.32 19.10 -26.56
CA PHE A 228 -0.83 17.94 -25.85
C PHE A 228 -1.32 17.92 -24.41
N VAL A 229 -1.52 16.71 -23.89
CA VAL A 229 -1.75 16.46 -22.47
C VAL A 229 -0.67 15.54 -21.96
N LYS A 230 0.00 15.92 -20.87
CA LYS A 230 0.90 15.02 -20.13
C LYS A 230 0.16 14.49 -18.91
N PHE A 231 0.00 13.19 -18.85
CA PHE A 231 -0.39 12.45 -17.65
C PHE A 231 0.88 11.93 -16.97
N ALA A 232 1.07 12.21 -15.70
CA ALA A 232 2.29 11.84 -14.98
C ALA A 232 2.00 11.33 -13.57
N LEU A 233 2.86 10.42 -13.10
CA LEU A 233 2.81 9.84 -11.76
C LEU A 233 4.04 10.26 -10.97
N TYR A 234 3.85 10.57 -9.70
CA TYR A 234 4.94 10.97 -8.80
C TYR A 234 4.98 10.11 -7.54
N LYS A 235 6.19 9.75 -7.13
CA LYS A 235 6.49 9.09 -5.86
C LYS A 235 7.67 9.79 -5.20
N ASP A 236 7.49 10.20 -3.95
CA ASP A 236 8.48 10.94 -3.17
C ASP A 236 9.03 12.19 -3.91
N GLY A 237 8.14 12.88 -4.63
CA GLY A 237 8.45 14.08 -5.41
C GLY A 237 9.08 13.83 -6.78
N LEU A 238 9.40 12.59 -7.13
CA LEU A 238 10.03 12.23 -8.40
C LEU A 238 8.98 11.68 -9.38
N GLU A 239 9.08 12.07 -10.65
CA GLU A 239 8.27 11.50 -11.71
C GLU A 239 8.69 10.05 -11.97
N VAL A 240 7.77 9.10 -11.78
CA VAL A 240 8.04 7.66 -11.92
C VAL A 240 7.47 7.06 -13.20
N ALA A 241 6.47 7.72 -13.80
CA ALA A 241 5.92 7.34 -15.10
C ALA A 241 5.17 8.51 -15.74
N HIS A 242 5.05 8.51 -17.07
CA HIS A 242 4.22 9.46 -17.78
C HIS A 242 3.70 8.93 -19.12
N ILE A 243 2.67 9.59 -19.65
CA ILE A 243 2.15 9.42 -21.01
C ILE A 243 1.86 10.81 -21.58
N ILE A 244 2.24 11.02 -22.83
CA ILE A 244 1.91 12.22 -23.59
C ILE A 244 0.86 11.86 -24.64
N PHE A 245 -0.24 12.58 -24.61
CA PHE A 245 -1.37 12.43 -25.52
C PHE A 245 -1.45 13.61 -26.46
N LYS A 246 -1.84 13.35 -27.71
CA LYS A 246 -2.38 14.34 -28.63
C LYS A 246 -3.78 14.73 -28.16
N ALA A 247 -4.05 16.02 -28.04
CA ALA A 247 -5.29 16.52 -27.43
C ALA A 247 -6.08 17.48 -28.32
N GLU A 248 -5.60 17.81 -29.54
CA GLU A 248 -6.36 18.68 -30.42
C GLU A 248 -7.76 18.09 -30.72
N GLY A 249 -8.81 18.88 -30.48
CA GLY A 249 -10.20 18.45 -30.67
C GLY A 249 -10.76 17.52 -29.59
N SER A 250 -9.97 17.21 -28.55
CA SER A 250 -10.45 16.45 -27.38
C SER A 250 -11.24 17.33 -26.41
N THR A 251 -12.09 16.69 -25.61
CA THR A 251 -12.67 17.26 -24.39
C THR A 251 -11.79 16.93 -23.20
N PHE A 252 -12.01 17.62 -22.08
CA PHE A 252 -11.32 17.31 -20.83
C PHE A 252 -11.61 15.88 -20.30
N THR A 253 -12.57 15.15 -20.85
CA THR A 253 -12.90 13.77 -20.41
C THR A 253 -12.53 12.67 -21.40
N ASN A 254 -12.22 12.99 -22.67
CA ASN A 254 -11.94 11.98 -23.71
C ASN A 254 -10.49 11.99 -24.26
N TRP A 255 -9.63 12.90 -23.79
CA TRP A 255 -8.22 12.94 -24.22
C TRP A 255 -7.43 11.70 -23.80
N PHE A 256 -7.81 11.06 -22.68
CA PHE A 256 -7.18 9.86 -22.15
C PHE A 256 -7.71 8.63 -22.88
N ASP A 257 -7.28 8.48 -24.13
CA ASP A 257 -7.63 7.39 -25.02
C ASP A 257 -6.35 6.85 -25.68
N LYS A 258 -6.32 5.54 -25.94
CA LYS A 258 -5.15 4.91 -26.57
C LYS A 258 -4.82 5.52 -27.94
N ALA A 259 -5.82 5.93 -28.72
CA ALA A 259 -5.64 6.49 -30.04
C ALA A 259 -4.90 7.83 -30.00
N ASN A 260 -4.92 8.50 -28.85
CA ASN A 260 -4.27 9.77 -28.62
C ASN A 260 -2.83 9.62 -28.10
N VAL A 261 -2.34 8.42 -27.77
CA VAL A 261 -0.99 8.23 -27.24
C VAL A 261 0.07 8.59 -28.29
N VAL A 262 0.98 9.50 -27.91
CA VAL A 262 2.12 9.94 -28.74
C VAL A 262 3.45 9.44 -28.16
N ALA A 263 3.60 9.48 -26.84
CA ALA A 263 4.79 9.01 -26.13
C ALA A 263 4.42 8.48 -24.75
N SER A 264 5.26 7.63 -24.18
CA SER A 264 5.06 7.00 -22.88
C SER A 264 6.40 6.55 -22.30
N SER A 265 6.53 6.59 -20.97
CA SER A 265 7.66 5.97 -20.27
C SER A 265 7.59 4.43 -20.31
N TRP A 266 6.39 3.86 -20.50
CA TRP A 266 6.21 2.43 -20.76
C TRP A 266 6.33 2.11 -22.25
N THR A 267 7.26 1.21 -22.58
CA THR A 267 7.65 0.91 -23.97
C THR A 267 6.61 0.12 -24.77
N ASP A 268 5.76 -0.66 -24.10
CA ASP A 268 4.65 -1.39 -24.74
C ASP A 268 3.33 -0.61 -24.72
N LEU A 269 3.32 0.62 -24.18
CA LEU A 269 2.16 1.48 -24.20
C LEU A 269 2.14 2.32 -25.47
N THR A 270 1.45 1.79 -26.49
CA THR A 270 1.34 2.42 -27.81
C THR A 270 -0.11 2.49 -28.26
N SER A 271 -0.39 3.38 -29.21
CA SER A 271 -1.73 3.51 -29.81
C SER A 271 -2.19 2.26 -30.58
N THR A 272 -1.24 1.40 -30.98
CA THR A 272 -1.50 0.16 -31.72
C THR A 272 -1.66 -1.06 -30.83
N ALA A 273 -1.35 -0.97 -29.54
CA ALA A 273 -1.53 -2.07 -28.60
C ALA A 273 -3.02 -2.31 -28.27
N THR A 274 -3.31 -3.54 -27.84
CA THR A 274 -4.66 -3.95 -27.44
C THR A 274 -4.91 -3.62 -25.98
N TYR A 275 -6.05 -2.99 -25.69
CA TYR A 275 -6.50 -2.67 -24.35
C TYR A 275 -7.97 -3.04 -24.20
N ILE A 276 -8.35 -3.53 -23.03
CA ILE A 276 -9.75 -3.75 -22.66
C ILE A 276 -10.35 -2.45 -22.10
N PHE A 277 -9.58 -1.75 -21.27
CA PHE A 277 -9.95 -0.44 -20.74
C PHE A 277 -8.81 0.55 -20.97
N PHE A 278 -9.16 1.74 -21.47
CA PHE A 278 -8.26 2.88 -21.61
C PHE A 278 -9.10 4.16 -21.57
N SER A 279 -9.55 4.56 -20.38
CA SER A 279 -10.40 5.74 -20.23
C SER A 279 -10.39 6.32 -18.81
N ILE A 280 -10.81 7.57 -18.67
CA ILE A 280 -10.98 8.24 -17.37
C ILE A 280 -12.07 7.56 -16.54
N ASP A 281 -13.18 7.19 -17.18
CA ASP A 281 -14.30 6.50 -16.53
C ASP A 281 -13.90 5.11 -16.04
N GLY A 282 -13.07 4.41 -16.82
CA GLY A 282 -12.44 3.15 -16.46
C GLY A 282 -13.44 2.01 -16.30
N PHE A 283 -13.35 1.29 -15.19
CA PHE A 283 -14.19 0.13 -14.88
C PHE A 283 -14.88 0.30 -13.53
N THR A 284 -16.21 0.36 -13.58
CA THR A 284 -17.06 0.43 -12.39
C THR A 284 -18.16 -0.61 -12.43
N GLU A 285 -17.97 -1.70 -11.70
CA GLU A 285 -18.98 -2.75 -11.52
C GLU A 285 -18.91 -3.26 -10.08
N ASN A 286 -20.07 -3.52 -9.48
CA ASN A 286 -20.18 -4.00 -8.10
C ASN A 286 -19.40 -3.10 -7.11
N THR A 287 -18.35 -3.63 -6.50
CA THR A 287 -17.49 -2.93 -5.53
C THR A 287 -16.23 -2.33 -6.16
N PHE A 288 -16.02 -2.52 -7.46
CA PHE A 288 -14.85 -2.01 -8.19
C PHE A 288 -15.07 -0.57 -8.64
N GLU A 289 -14.11 0.29 -8.33
CA GLU A 289 -14.07 1.67 -8.83
C GLU A 289 -12.66 1.99 -9.34
N ARG A 290 -12.34 1.50 -10.54
CA ARG A 290 -11.04 1.71 -11.20
C ARG A 290 -11.17 2.82 -12.22
N ARG A 291 -10.62 3.98 -11.91
CA ARG A 291 -10.68 5.21 -12.71
C ARG A 291 -9.35 5.46 -13.40
N PHE A 292 -9.34 6.29 -14.43
CA PHE A 292 -8.14 6.51 -15.25
C PHE A 292 -7.44 5.17 -15.56
N TYR A 293 -8.21 4.23 -16.11
CA TYR A 293 -7.83 2.83 -16.09
C TYR A 293 -7.19 2.43 -17.41
N ILE A 294 -5.94 1.96 -17.34
CA ILE A 294 -5.19 1.43 -18.48
C ILE A 294 -4.95 -0.07 -18.24
N ASN A 295 -5.78 -0.89 -18.87
CA ASN A 295 -5.78 -2.33 -18.74
C ASN A 295 -5.64 -3.02 -20.10
N ARG A 296 -4.66 -3.92 -20.18
CA ARG A 296 -4.34 -4.69 -21.37
C ARG A 296 -5.16 -5.98 -21.45
N SER A 297 -5.40 -6.61 -20.31
CA SER A 297 -6.13 -7.87 -20.20
C SER A 297 -6.94 -7.89 -18.91
N HIS A 298 -8.21 -8.26 -19.03
CA HIS A 298 -9.15 -8.37 -17.91
C HIS A 298 -9.64 -9.81 -17.76
N GLY A 299 -8.80 -10.65 -17.16
CA GLY A 299 -9.04 -12.09 -16.99
C GLY A 299 -9.47 -12.49 -15.56
N GLY A 300 -9.94 -11.52 -14.78
CA GLY A 300 -10.15 -11.63 -13.33
C GLY A 300 -8.90 -11.26 -12.53
N CYS A 301 -9.04 -11.02 -11.22
CA CYS A 301 -7.99 -10.44 -10.37
C CYS A 301 -6.59 -11.07 -10.56
N PRO A 302 -6.42 -12.41 -10.63
CA PRO A 302 -5.09 -13.02 -10.80
C PRO A 302 -4.43 -12.76 -12.15
N ASN A 303 -5.22 -12.41 -13.17
CA ASN A 303 -4.83 -12.30 -14.58
C ASN A 303 -4.95 -10.86 -15.11
N ASP A 304 -5.31 -9.91 -14.26
CA ASP A 304 -5.38 -8.50 -14.64
C ASP A 304 -3.97 -7.97 -14.91
N ILE A 305 -3.78 -7.49 -16.14
CA ILE A 305 -2.52 -6.92 -16.62
C ILE A 305 -2.77 -5.47 -17.03
N GLY A 306 -2.01 -4.54 -16.47
CA GLY A 306 -2.24 -3.12 -16.71
C GLY A 306 -1.03 -2.23 -16.47
N HIS A 307 -1.15 -1.00 -16.93
CA HIS A 307 -0.14 0.04 -16.73
C HIS A 307 -0.48 0.94 -15.56
N PHE A 308 -1.75 1.31 -15.41
CA PHE A 308 -2.19 2.25 -14.39
C PHE A 308 -3.67 2.09 -14.00
N ALA A 309 -3.98 2.30 -12.73
CA ALA A 309 -5.34 2.54 -12.26
C ALA A 309 -5.36 3.48 -11.04
N ALA A 310 -6.34 4.39 -11.03
CA ALA A 310 -6.76 5.11 -9.83
C ALA A 310 -7.91 4.33 -9.15
N ILE A 311 -7.67 3.81 -7.95
CA ILE A 311 -8.64 3.01 -7.20
C ILE A 311 -9.39 3.91 -6.23
N ASP A 312 -10.68 4.12 -6.46
CA ASP A 312 -11.57 5.02 -5.69
C ASP A 312 -12.38 4.29 -4.60
N THR A 313 -11.96 3.06 -4.24
CA THR A 313 -12.63 2.19 -3.27
C THR A 313 -11.61 1.51 -2.35
N THR A 314 -12.03 1.10 -1.15
CA THR A 314 -11.25 0.23 -0.25
C THR A 314 -11.84 -1.17 -0.10
N ASN A 315 -13.05 -1.39 -0.65
CA ASN A 315 -13.89 -2.55 -0.35
C ASN A 315 -14.07 -3.47 -1.57
N ALA A 316 -13.04 -3.59 -2.40
CA ALA A 316 -13.07 -4.42 -3.59
C ALA A 316 -12.48 -5.81 -3.34
N ASP A 317 -12.91 -6.79 -4.15
CA ASP A 317 -12.55 -8.19 -3.96
C ASP A 317 -11.14 -8.53 -4.41
N CYS A 318 -10.60 -7.79 -5.40
CA CYS A 318 -9.26 -8.03 -5.91
C CYS A 318 -8.18 -7.52 -4.94
N PRO A 319 -7.10 -8.29 -4.69
CA PRO A 319 -6.02 -7.89 -3.78
C PRO A 319 -5.42 -6.50 -4.10
N MET A 320 -5.23 -6.20 -5.38
CA MET A 320 -4.68 -4.91 -5.83
C MET A 320 -5.53 -3.70 -5.43
N ASP A 321 -6.84 -3.89 -5.30
CA ASP A 321 -7.80 -2.82 -4.96
C ASP A 321 -7.96 -2.66 -3.43
N LYS A 322 -7.45 -3.63 -2.64
CA LYS A 322 -7.51 -3.60 -1.17
C LYS A 322 -6.36 -2.81 -0.61
N HIS A 323 -6.66 -1.73 0.12
CA HIS A 323 -5.71 -1.04 0.99
C HIS A 323 -6.45 -0.01 1.88
N VAL A 324 -5.78 0.46 2.93
CA VAL A 324 -6.38 1.20 4.06
C VAL A 324 -6.96 2.59 3.75
N CYS A 325 -6.82 3.09 2.51
CA CYS A 325 -7.20 4.45 2.16
C CYS A 325 -7.52 4.58 0.66
N LEU A 326 -8.28 5.61 0.29
CA LEU A 326 -8.58 5.96 -1.10
C LEU A 326 -8.23 7.45 -1.35
N PRO A 327 -7.96 7.86 -2.60
CA PRO A 327 -7.76 7.00 -3.75
C PRO A 327 -6.36 6.39 -3.70
N GLN A 328 -6.11 5.34 -4.47
CA GLN A 328 -4.77 4.77 -4.64
C GLN A 328 -4.36 4.81 -6.10
N PHE A 329 -3.08 5.03 -6.36
CA PHE A 329 -2.54 5.09 -7.71
C PHE A 329 -1.60 3.92 -7.91
N ILE A 330 -2.13 2.81 -8.44
CA ILE A 330 -1.30 1.65 -8.77
C ILE A 330 -0.75 1.80 -10.18
N TYR A 331 0.50 1.43 -10.38
CA TYR A 331 1.16 1.52 -11.68
C TYR A 331 2.18 0.41 -11.89
N SER A 332 2.49 0.12 -13.16
CA SER A 332 3.58 -0.82 -13.48
C SER A 332 4.95 -0.19 -13.18
N GLU A 333 5.76 -0.89 -12.38
CA GLU A 333 7.14 -0.47 -12.06
C GLU A 333 8.14 -0.94 -13.12
N THR A 334 7.71 -1.80 -14.04
CA THR A 334 8.53 -2.22 -15.17
C THR A 334 8.28 -1.34 -16.40
N ASN A 335 9.10 -1.49 -17.44
CA ASN A 335 8.89 -0.80 -18.72
C ASN A 335 7.69 -1.34 -19.53
N PHE A 336 6.92 -2.27 -18.97
CA PHE A 336 5.84 -3.03 -19.62
C PHE A 336 4.56 -3.03 -18.78
N ALA A 337 3.43 -3.55 -19.29
CA ALA A 337 2.27 -3.81 -18.44
C ALA A 337 2.58 -4.92 -17.41
N ASP A 338 2.28 -4.68 -16.13
CA ASP A 338 2.52 -5.64 -15.06
C ASP A 338 1.30 -6.50 -14.73
N LEU A 339 1.54 -7.73 -14.24
CA LEU A 339 0.52 -8.64 -13.75
C LEU A 339 0.15 -8.30 -12.29
N TRP A 340 -0.94 -7.57 -12.11
CA TRP A 340 -1.32 -7.04 -10.80
C TRP A 340 -1.86 -8.09 -9.84
N GLY A 341 -2.39 -9.20 -10.36
CA GLY A 341 -2.86 -10.33 -9.56
C GLY A 341 -1.79 -10.99 -8.69
N LYS A 342 -0.50 -10.69 -8.93
CA LYS A 342 0.64 -11.14 -8.12
C LYS A 342 1.28 -10.01 -7.30
N GLU A 343 0.56 -8.91 -7.10
CA GLU A 343 1.03 -7.72 -6.38
C GLU A 343 2.32 -7.11 -6.97
N ARG A 344 2.53 -7.28 -8.28
CA ARG A 344 3.62 -6.66 -9.02
C ARG A 344 3.15 -5.30 -9.52
N PHE A 345 3.14 -4.31 -8.64
CA PHE A 345 2.83 -2.92 -8.99
C PHE A 345 3.43 -1.97 -7.95
N GLY A 346 3.74 -0.76 -8.39
CA GLY A 346 4.09 0.37 -7.54
C GLY A 346 2.84 1.11 -7.09
N ARG A 347 3.03 1.96 -6.07
CA ARG A 347 2.02 2.92 -5.59
C ARG A 347 2.59 4.32 -5.67
N ALA A 348 1.94 5.19 -6.43
CA ALA A 348 2.31 6.59 -6.56
C ALA A 348 1.61 7.44 -5.49
N ASP A 349 2.27 8.52 -5.08
CA ASP A 349 1.71 9.51 -4.15
C ASP A 349 0.74 10.45 -4.88
N TYR A 350 1.05 10.75 -6.14
CA TYR A 350 0.29 11.71 -6.95
C TYR A 350 0.12 11.24 -8.39
N MET A 351 -1.03 11.57 -8.97
CA MET A 351 -1.21 11.67 -10.41
C MET A 351 -1.37 13.14 -10.79
N ALA A 352 -0.89 13.53 -11.96
CA ALA A 352 -0.98 14.89 -12.47
C ALA A 352 -1.40 14.91 -13.93
N VAL A 353 -2.16 15.93 -14.30
CA VAL A 353 -2.56 16.22 -15.67
C VAL A 353 -2.09 17.63 -15.99
N TYR A 354 -1.27 17.74 -17.03
CA TYR A 354 -0.77 18.98 -17.56
C TYR A 354 -1.26 19.17 -18.99
N ILE A 355 -1.48 20.41 -19.40
CA ILE A 355 -1.79 20.77 -20.78
C ILE A 355 -0.68 21.65 -21.38
N SER A 356 -0.51 21.54 -22.69
CA SER A 356 0.32 22.43 -23.50
C SER A 356 -0.49 22.83 -24.73
N SER A 357 -0.54 24.13 -25.02
CA SER A 357 -1.34 24.75 -26.09
C SER A 357 -0.45 25.33 -27.18
#